data_AF-A0A370XCF6-F1
#
_entry.id   AF-A0A370XCF6-F1
#
_cell.length_a   1.000
_cell.length_b   1.000
_cell.length_c   1.000
_cell.angle_alpha   90.00
_cell.angle_beta   90.00
_cell.angle_gamma   90.00
#
_symmetry.space_group_name_H-M   'P 1'
#
loop_
_entity.id
_entity.type
_entity.pdbx_description
1 polymer ?
#
loop_
_entity_poly.entity_id
_entity_poly.type
_entity_poly.pdbx_seq_one_letter_code
_entity_poly.pdbx_strand_id
1 'polypeptide(L)'
;MSCKNTCRALLGLSLITLACSSAFAGDLPVDGVGRATLVRLLDDSQVQSANDLPPIVRIVSPLADSSIAGGTSTHKVGSFNGTNMAVNVEVVTRDNVPLVVREATEAPPVFGIRHVNDLLADKPNPDAPGLYVFFDQPLIMPDGTVMPAFSNFASAFNVSGSDDTPGPGRTTWFGWHVLESLPAGTQEVTMTVAFVDSAHRVAFDQVHLNVDRTKSSGQALTPAPQTFAGPASVIDDGQGPEVSMIAPRVPTSIAIGPTDSSLNATNGSLFFIQVSSLDRNRHGIAVSANGLTSAGAPLNAAIPAGLIFDPSVIPSAGHPGGPNRNFPGLTVTFDVPLRQPNGNIVPAGANLAGLFDVAGNEVDASGAIRTTADWVVGGSLMLPPGKQNVTVNASVTDNAGHTGSTKNIFSISKSVSGQQLTLDPPPSN
;
A
#
# COMPACT_ATOMS: atom_id res chain seq x y z
N MET A 1 47.93 -5.80 35.68
CA MET A 1 48.15 -7.27 35.77
C MET A 1 46.83 -7.94 36.05
N SER A 2 46.41 -8.85 35.16
CA SER A 2 45.36 -9.89 35.26
C SER A 2 43.92 -9.43 35.59
N CYS A 3 42.97 -9.35 34.65
CA CYS A 3 42.34 -10.38 33.80
C CYS A 3 41.42 -11.37 34.55
N LYS A 4 40.10 -11.20 34.37
CA LYS A 4 39.03 -12.22 34.12
C LYS A 4 37.65 -11.48 34.12
N ASN A 5 36.95 -11.23 33.00
CA ASN A 5 36.11 -12.14 32.16
C ASN A 5 35.06 -12.92 32.99
N THR A 6 33.76 -13.03 32.71
CA THR A 6 32.82 -12.63 31.62
C THR A 6 31.39 -12.97 32.11
N CYS A 7 30.36 -12.52 31.37
CA CYS A 7 28.99 -13.09 31.27
C CYS A 7 27.96 -12.80 32.38
N ARG A 8 26.94 -12.00 32.01
CA ARG A 8 25.53 -12.43 31.88
C ARG A 8 24.69 -11.32 31.24
N ALA A 9 24.54 -11.39 29.92
CA ALA A 9 23.46 -10.77 29.18
C ALA A 9 22.88 -11.88 28.30
N LEU A 10 21.64 -12.30 28.56
CA LEU A 10 20.87 -13.18 27.68
C LEU A 10 19.39 -13.07 28.03
N LEU A 11 18.61 -12.87 26.96
CA LEU A 11 17.26 -13.36 26.72
C LEU A 11 16.09 -12.67 27.43
N GLY A 12 15.62 -11.59 26.82
CA GLY A 12 14.17 -11.32 26.73
C GLY A 12 13.59 -12.23 25.64
N LEU A 13 13.13 -13.42 26.05
CA LEU A 13 12.41 -14.35 25.20
C LEU A 13 10.95 -13.86 25.12
N SER A 14 10.54 -13.30 23.98
CA SER A 14 9.12 -13.06 23.68
C SER A 14 8.44 -14.41 23.51
N LEU A 15 7.57 -14.78 24.46
CA LEU A 15 6.74 -15.97 24.35
C LEU A 15 5.74 -15.77 23.20
N ILE A 16 5.93 -16.54 22.13
CA ILE A 16 4.91 -16.79 21.12
C ILE A 16 3.82 -17.63 21.81
N THR A 17 2.72 -17.01 22.22
CA THR A 17 1.51 -17.75 22.59
C THR A 17 0.82 -18.21 21.31
N LEU A 18 1.06 -19.45 20.90
CA LEU A 18 0.14 -20.16 20.01
C LEU A 18 -1.20 -20.29 20.72
N ALA A 19 -2.14 -19.40 20.42
CA ALA A 19 -3.53 -19.67 20.68
C ALA A 19 -3.95 -20.80 19.73
N CYS A 20 -4.04 -22.02 20.25
CA CYS A 20 -4.72 -23.12 19.57
C CYS A 20 -6.21 -22.78 19.50
N SER A 21 -6.62 -22.07 18.45
CA SER A 21 -8.01 -22.09 18.01
C SER A 21 -8.33 -23.54 17.64
N SER A 22 -9.23 -24.17 18.39
CA SER A 22 -9.71 -25.52 18.16
C SER A 22 -10.44 -25.61 16.81
N ALA A 23 -9.67 -25.82 15.74
CA ALA A 23 -10.19 -26.29 14.47
C ALA A 23 -10.52 -27.78 14.61
N PHE A 24 -11.69 -28.16 14.09
CA PHE A 24 -12.05 -29.56 13.92
C PHE A 24 -10.89 -30.32 13.26
N ALA A 25 -10.36 -31.31 13.97
CA ALA A 25 -9.35 -32.22 13.46
C ALA A 25 -9.98 -33.10 12.37
N GLY A 26 -9.77 -32.72 11.12
CA GLY A 26 -10.13 -33.46 9.93
C GLY A 26 -9.49 -32.78 8.74
N ASP A 27 -8.37 -33.35 8.29
CA ASP A 27 -7.58 -33.00 7.10
C ASP A 27 -6.95 -31.59 7.11
N LEU A 28 -5.66 -31.51 7.48
CA LEU A 28 -4.83 -30.38 7.04
C LEU A 28 -4.79 -30.44 5.51
N PRO A 29 -5.34 -29.44 4.78
CA PRO A 29 -5.22 -29.42 3.33
C PRO A 29 -3.75 -29.31 2.95
N VAL A 30 -3.33 -30.08 1.94
CA VAL A 30 -2.09 -29.79 1.21
C VAL A 30 -2.41 -28.64 0.26
N ASP A 31 -2.62 -27.44 0.82
CA ASP A 31 -2.84 -26.25 0.00
C ASP A 31 -1.50 -25.77 -0.57
N GLY A 32 -1.46 -25.59 -1.89
CA GLY A 32 -0.21 -25.29 -2.61
C GLY A 32 0.41 -23.95 -2.21
N VAL A 33 -0.41 -23.02 -1.68
CA VAL A 33 0.01 -21.67 -1.27
C VAL A 33 -0.63 -21.17 0.03
N GLY A 34 -1.47 -21.98 0.69
CA GLY A 34 -2.22 -21.58 1.89
C GLY A 34 -1.49 -21.87 3.22
N ARG A 35 -2.19 -22.46 4.19
CA ARG A 35 -1.69 -22.69 5.55
C ARG A 35 -0.41 -23.53 5.59
N ALA A 36 -0.31 -24.58 4.78
CA ALA A 36 0.90 -25.42 4.73
C ALA A 36 2.11 -24.62 4.24
N THR A 37 1.88 -23.69 3.30
CA THR A 37 2.91 -22.77 2.82
C THR A 37 3.30 -21.77 3.90
N LEU A 38 2.36 -21.19 4.64
CA LEU A 38 2.68 -20.32 5.77
C LEU A 38 3.59 -21.03 6.79
N VAL A 39 3.24 -22.25 7.20
CA VAL A 39 4.07 -23.03 8.15
C VAL A 39 5.48 -23.24 7.58
N ARG A 40 5.60 -23.65 6.32
CA ARG A 40 6.90 -23.82 5.65
C ARG A 40 7.71 -22.52 5.64
N LEU A 41 7.10 -21.39 5.29
CA LEU A 41 7.78 -20.09 5.24
C LEU A 41 8.28 -19.67 6.63
N LEU A 42 7.48 -19.91 7.68
CA LEU A 42 7.88 -19.64 9.06
C LEU A 42 9.05 -20.54 9.47
N ASP A 43 9.01 -21.84 9.16
CA ASP A 43 10.10 -22.78 9.46
C ASP A 43 11.38 -22.40 8.69
N ASP A 44 11.29 -22.12 7.39
CA ASP A 44 12.41 -21.73 6.53
C ASP A 44 13.08 -20.43 7.03
N SER A 45 12.31 -19.50 7.60
CA SER A 45 12.85 -18.27 8.19
C SER A 45 13.75 -18.53 9.41
N GLN A 46 13.54 -19.63 10.15
CA GLN A 46 14.30 -19.97 11.35
C GLN A 46 15.61 -20.71 11.05
N VAL A 47 15.75 -21.30 9.86
CA VAL A 47 16.88 -22.17 9.49
C VAL A 47 17.97 -21.41 8.71
N GLN A 48 17.78 -20.12 8.47
CA GLN A 48 18.73 -19.28 7.72
C GLN A 48 20.07 -19.14 8.45
N SER A 49 21.15 -19.19 7.69
CA SER A 49 22.50 -19.10 8.23
C SER A 49 22.83 -17.66 8.66
N ALA A 50 23.78 -17.50 9.59
CA ALA A 50 24.19 -16.17 10.06
C ALA A 50 24.79 -15.27 8.95
N ASN A 51 25.17 -15.85 7.80
CA ASN A 51 25.68 -15.11 6.64
C ASN A 51 24.61 -14.83 5.59
N ASP A 52 23.40 -15.39 5.74
CA ASP A 52 22.28 -15.05 4.86
C ASP A 52 21.77 -13.65 5.20
N LEU A 53 21.55 -12.86 4.15
CA LEU A 53 20.98 -11.53 4.25
C LEU A 53 19.56 -11.53 3.66
N PRO A 54 18.58 -12.27 4.23
CA PRO A 54 17.20 -12.20 3.76
C PRO A 54 16.73 -10.74 3.68
N PRO A 55 15.74 -10.45 2.82
CA PRO A 55 15.11 -9.14 2.80
C PRO A 55 14.53 -8.80 4.18
N ILE A 56 14.21 -7.53 4.38
CA ILE A 56 13.38 -7.10 5.50
C ILE A 56 11.98 -6.89 4.93
N VAL A 57 10.97 -7.49 5.54
CA VAL A 57 9.56 -7.23 5.23
C VAL A 57 9.00 -6.40 6.38
N ARG A 58 8.20 -5.38 6.07
CA ARG A 58 7.44 -4.60 7.06
C ARG A 58 6.04 -4.29 6.55
N ILE A 59 5.05 -4.47 7.42
CA ILE A 59 3.72 -3.92 7.23
C ILE A 59 3.75 -2.49 7.78
N VAL A 60 3.58 -1.50 6.89
CA VAL A 60 3.63 -0.07 7.26
C VAL A 60 2.26 0.59 7.29
N SER A 61 1.24 -0.12 6.82
CA SER A 61 -0.18 0.19 6.98
C SER A 61 -0.94 -1.14 6.87
N PRO A 62 -1.95 -1.41 7.71
CA PRO A 62 -2.29 -0.67 8.94
C PRO A 62 -1.13 -0.66 9.94
N LEU A 63 -1.11 0.34 10.84
CA LEU A 63 -0.13 0.39 11.92
C LEU A 63 -0.39 -0.68 12.98
N ALA A 64 0.66 -1.10 13.68
CA ALA A 64 0.50 -1.97 14.84
C ALA A 64 -0.41 -1.32 15.90
N ASP A 65 -1.23 -2.14 16.56
CA ASP A 65 -2.21 -1.76 17.57
C ASP A 65 -3.38 -0.89 17.06
N SER A 66 -3.45 -0.58 15.76
CA SER A 66 -4.62 0.02 15.15
C SER A 66 -5.84 -0.91 15.23
N SER A 67 -7.02 -0.31 15.14
CA SER A 67 -8.26 -1.02 14.92
C SER A 67 -8.80 -0.78 13.52
N ILE A 68 -9.40 -1.79 12.92
CA ILE A 68 -10.02 -1.73 11.60
C ILE A 68 -11.52 -1.99 11.70
N ALA A 69 -12.32 -1.44 10.79
CA ALA A 69 -13.74 -1.73 10.78
C ALA A 69 -14.01 -3.15 10.26
N GLY A 70 -15.14 -3.74 10.66
CA GLY A 70 -15.48 -5.11 10.27
C GLY A 70 -16.01 -5.30 8.84
N GLY A 71 -16.55 -4.25 8.21
CA GLY A 71 -17.19 -4.34 6.90
C GLY A 71 -18.60 -4.93 6.91
N THR A 72 -19.28 -4.84 5.77
CA THR A 72 -20.71 -5.15 5.60
C THR A 72 -21.01 -6.32 4.66
N SER A 73 -20.02 -6.85 3.95
CA SER A 73 -20.21 -8.04 3.13
C SER A 73 -20.50 -9.24 4.03
N THR A 74 -21.47 -10.05 3.62
CA THR A 74 -21.79 -11.32 4.28
C THR A 74 -21.82 -12.44 3.25
N HIS A 75 -21.81 -13.69 3.70
CA HIS A 75 -21.81 -14.83 2.80
C HIS A 75 -22.98 -14.74 1.81
N LYS A 76 -22.67 -14.75 0.50
CA LYS A 76 -23.59 -14.59 -0.64
C LYS A 76 -24.26 -13.21 -0.78
N VAL A 77 -23.89 -12.23 0.05
CA VAL A 77 -24.38 -10.84 -0.04
C VAL A 77 -23.17 -9.91 -0.03
N GLY A 78 -22.73 -9.55 -1.24
CA GLY A 78 -21.58 -8.70 -1.47
C GLY A 78 -21.79 -7.22 -1.15
N SER A 79 -20.71 -6.51 -0.83
CA SER A 79 -20.66 -5.07 -0.62
C SER A 79 -19.22 -4.56 -0.84
N PHE A 80 -19.08 -3.35 -1.37
CA PHE A 80 -17.78 -2.65 -1.41
C PHE A 80 -17.49 -1.86 -0.12
N ASN A 81 -18.40 -1.90 0.86
CA ASN A 81 -18.18 -1.33 2.19
C ASN A 81 -17.55 -2.38 3.11
N GLY A 82 -16.28 -2.70 2.85
CA GLY A 82 -15.47 -3.67 3.60
C GLY A 82 -14.81 -3.08 4.84
N THR A 83 -13.71 -3.71 5.25
CA THR A 83 -12.81 -3.12 6.24
C THR A 83 -12.28 -1.76 5.76
N ASN A 84 -12.09 -1.60 4.44
CA ASN A 84 -11.58 -0.41 3.75
C ASN A 84 -10.31 0.14 4.41
N MET A 85 -9.45 -0.76 4.91
CA MET A 85 -8.09 -0.41 5.29
C MET A 85 -7.19 -0.41 4.05
N ALA A 86 -6.06 0.31 4.14
CA ALA A 86 -4.98 0.21 3.16
C ALA A 86 -3.91 -0.70 3.74
N VAL A 87 -3.54 -1.75 3.02
CA VAL A 87 -2.40 -2.60 3.37
C VAL A 87 -1.20 -2.21 2.52
N ASN A 88 -0.17 -1.71 3.17
CA ASN A 88 1.08 -1.33 2.53
C ASN A 88 2.24 -2.12 3.11
N VAL A 89 3.04 -2.68 2.21
CA VAL A 89 4.17 -3.54 2.55
C VAL A 89 5.45 -2.92 2.00
N GLU A 90 6.45 -2.77 2.86
CA GLU A 90 7.83 -2.44 2.51
C GLU A 90 8.65 -3.74 2.46
N VAL A 91 9.36 -3.98 1.36
CA VAL A 91 10.34 -5.07 1.25
C VAL A 91 11.70 -4.49 0.88
N VAL A 92 12.68 -4.63 1.77
CA VAL A 92 14.04 -4.08 1.61
C VAL A 92 15.05 -5.20 1.44
N THR A 93 15.68 -5.33 0.27
CA THR A 93 16.83 -6.22 0.11
C THR A 93 18.05 -5.61 0.80
N ARG A 94 18.94 -6.44 1.36
CA ARG A 94 20.15 -5.99 2.07
C ARG A 94 21.43 -6.17 1.25
N ASP A 95 21.30 -6.78 0.09
CA ASP A 95 22.34 -7.07 -0.88
C ASP A 95 21.76 -6.99 -2.31
N ASN A 96 22.59 -7.33 -3.30
CA ASN A 96 22.20 -7.27 -4.72
C ASN A 96 21.31 -8.44 -5.17
N VAL A 97 20.79 -9.26 -4.26
CA VAL A 97 19.82 -10.30 -4.62
C VAL A 97 18.48 -9.59 -4.87
N PRO A 98 17.96 -9.65 -6.10
CA PRO A 98 16.75 -8.92 -6.46
C PRO A 98 15.47 -9.62 -5.98
N LEU A 99 14.37 -8.87 -5.99
CA LEU A 99 13.03 -9.41 -5.91
C LEU A 99 12.49 -9.65 -7.32
N VAL A 100 11.66 -10.67 -7.50
CA VAL A 100 10.94 -10.93 -8.75
C VAL A 100 9.58 -10.24 -8.66
N VAL A 101 9.47 -9.07 -9.29
CA VAL A 101 8.30 -8.18 -9.18
C VAL A 101 8.11 -7.40 -10.48
N ARG A 102 6.93 -7.50 -11.08
CA ARG A 102 6.45 -6.53 -12.07
C ARG A 102 5.91 -5.31 -11.33
N GLU A 103 6.44 -4.15 -11.64
CA GLU A 103 5.97 -2.86 -11.12
C GLU A 103 4.83 -2.34 -11.97
N ALA A 104 3.78 -1.83 -11.31
CA ALA A 104 2.59 -1.34 -12.00
C ALA A 104 1.80 -0.31 -11.17
N THR A 105 1.20 0.62 -11.89
CA THR A 105 0.15 1.54 -11.41
C THR A 105 -1.23 1.00 -11.79
N GLU A 106 -2.30 1.47 -11.15
CA GLU A 106 -3.71 1.12 -11.46
C GLU A 106 -4.33 2.10 -12.48
N ALA A 107 -3.58 2.39 -13.55
CA ALA A 107 -4.03 3.29 -14.61
C ALA A 107 -4.31 2.52 -15.92
N PRO A 108 -5.48 2.72 -16.56
CA PRO A 108 -5.77 2.08 -17.84
C PRO A 108 -4.65 2.27 -18.88
N PRO A 109 -4.29 1.24 -19.66
CA PRO A 109 -4.95 -0.07 -19.77
C PRO A 109 -4.41 -1.15 -18.80
N VAL A 110 -3.43 -0.83 -17.95
CA VAL A 110 -2.79 -1.79 -17.03
C VAL A 110 -3.38 -1.59 -15.65
N PHE A 111 -4.23 -2.52 -15.20
CA PHE A 111 -4.82 -2.47 -13.86
C PHE A 111 -3.91 -3.17 -12.86
N GLY A 112 -2.78 -2.51 -12.56
CA GLY A 112 -1.98 -2.87 -11.42
C GLY A 112 -1.37 -4.27 -11.49
N ILE A 113 -1.21 -4.91 -10.33
CA ILE A 113 -0.72 -6.28 -10.11
C ILE A 113 -1.79 -7.19 -9.50
N ARG A 114 -3.07 -6.81 -9.65
CA ARG A 114 -4.21 -7.52 -9.05
C ARG A 114 -4.69 -8.66 -9.94
N HIS A 115 -4.81 -9.86 -9.38
CA HIS A 115 -5.23 -11.08 -10.09
C HIS A 115 -6.31 -11.84 -9.33
N VAL A 116 -7.56 -11.37 -9.40
CA VAL A 116 -8.69 -11.97 -8.67
C VAL A 116 -8.91 -13.45 -9.03
N ASN A 117 -8.71 -13.83 -10.30
CA ASN A 117 -8.85 -15.23 -10.71
C ASN A 117 -7.79 -16.13 -10.06
N ASP A 118 -6.55 -15.65 -9.93
CA ASP A 118 -5.48 -16.41 -9.26
C ASP A 118 -5.70 -16.45 -7.75
N LEU A 119 -6.21 -15.37 -7.14
CA LEU A 119 -6.65 -15.35 -5.75
C LEU A 119 -7.70 -16.44 -5.47
N LEU A 120 -8.77 -16.48 -6.28
CA LEU A 120 -9.85 -17.45 -6.13
C LEU A 120 -9.42 -18.89 -6.44
N ALA A 121 -8.37 -19.06 -7.23
CA ALA A 121 -7.78 -20.36 -7.57
C ALA A 121 -6.69 -20.81 -6.58
N ASP A 122 -6.43 -20.05 -5.51
CA ASP A 122 -5.35 -20.29 -4.55
C ASP A 122 -3.99 -20.45 -5.26
N LYS A 123 -3.65 -19.48 -6.12
CA LYS A 123 -2.39 -19.41 -6.86
C LYS A 123 -1.55 -18.22 -6.41
N PRO A 124 -0.20 -18.30 -6.53
CA PRO A 124 0.66 -17.15 -6.30
C PRO A 124 0.32 -15.99 -7.23
N ASN A 125 0.62 -14.76 -6.80
CA ASN A 125 0.53 -13.60 -7.68
C ASN A 125 1.56 -13.74 -8.80
N PRO A 126 1.18 -13.79 -10.09
CA PRO A 126 2.13 -13.94 -11.18
C PRO A 126 3.07 -12.74 -11.31
N ASP A 127 2.66 -11.55 -10.85
CA ASP A 127 3.47 -10.34 -10.89
C ASP A 127 4.40 -10.17 -9.69
N ALA A 128 4.15 -10.91 -8.61
CA ALA A 128 4.96 -10.90 -7.40
C ALA A 128 4.98 -12.30 -6.78
N PRO A 129 5.57 -13.31 -7.45
CA PRO A 129 5.47 -14.71 -7.03
C PRO A 129 6.10 -15.01 -5.67
N GLY A 130 7.00 -14.13 -5.21
CA GLY A 130 7.58 -14.20 -3.87
C GLY A 130 6.71 -13.65 -2.75
N LEU A 131 5.64 -12.90 -3.06
CA LEU A 131 4.76 -12.29 -2.06
C LEU A 131 3.71 -13.28 -1.56
N TYR A 132 3.56 -13.36 -0.23
CA TYR A 132 2.53 -14.14 0.44
C TYR A 132 1.87 -13.32 1.53
N VAL A 133 0.53 -13.35 1.59
CA VAL A 133 -0.24 -12.55 2.54
C VAL A 133 -1.36 -13.40 3.12
N PHE A 134 -1.43 -13.49 4.43
CA PHE A 134 -2.35 -14.37 5.13
C PHE A 134 -3.09 -13.63 6.23
N PHE A 135 -4.35 -14.02 6.44
CA PHE A 135 -5.13 -13.65 7.62
C PHE A 135 -5.48 -14.91 8.39
N ASP A 136 -5.40 -14.87 9.72
CA ASP A 136 -5.82 -15.98 10.59
C ASP A 136 -7.35 -16.12 10.70
N GLN A 137 -8.09 -15.18 10.11
CA GLN A 137 -9.55 -15.18 9.98
C GLN A 137 -9.95 -15.31 8.51
N PRO A 138 -11.11 -15.90 8.20
CA PRO A 138 -11.64 -15.88 6.86
C PRO A 138 -12.05 -14.44 6.47
N LEU A 139 -11.91 -14.12 5.19
CA LEU A 139 -12.34 -12.84 4.62
C LEU A 139 -13.51 -13.06 3.66
N ILE A 140 -14.45 -12.10 3.66
CA ILE A 140 -15.63 -12.11 2.80
C ILE A 140 -15.42 -11.09 1.69
N MET A 141 -15.25 -11.57 0.47
CA MET A 141 -15.01 -10.79 -0.73
C MET A 141 -16.18 -9.84 -1.05
N PRO A 142 -15.98 -8.80 -1.87
CA PRO A 142 -17.04 -7.87 -2.26
C PRO A 142 -18.22 -8.48 -3.02
N ASP A 143 -18.09 -9.69 -3.55
CA ASP A 143 -19.17 -10.46 -4.19
C ASP A 143 -19.90 -11.41 -3.19
N GLY A 144 -19.46 -11.45 -1.94
CA GLY A 144 -19.98 -12.33 -0.89
C GLY A 144 -19.33 -13.72 -0.85
N THR A 145 -18.31 -13.98 -1.68
CA THR A 145 -17.48 -15.19 -1.62
C THR A 145 -16.69 -15.20 -0.32
N VAL A 146 -16.64 -16.35 0.37
CA VAL A 146 -15.86 -16.50 1.61
C VAL A 146 -14.53 -17.16 1.28
N MET A 147 -13.45 -16.42 1.46
CA MET A 147 -12.10 -16.95 1.42
C MET A 147 -11.75 -17.54 2.79
N PRO A 148 -11.28 -18.80 2.85
CA PRO A 148 -10.86 -19.41 4.11
C PRO A 148 -9.76 -18.61 4.83
N ALA A 149 -9.64 -18.82 6.14
CA ALA A 149 -8.48 -18.38 6.89
C ALA A 149 -7.21 -19.00 6.28
N PHE A 150 -6.12 -18.24 6.26
CA PHE A 150 -4.82 -18.60 5.68
C PHE A 150 -4.82 -18.85 4.16
N SER A 151 -5.82 -18.37 3.41
CA SER A 151 -5.68 -18.18 1.96
C SER A 151 -4.60 -17.14 1.65
N ASN A 152 -3.91 -17.29 0.51
CA ASN A 152 -2.90 -16.32 0.08
C ASN A 152 -3.53 -15.12 -0.66
N PHE A 153 -3.53 -13.96 -0.03
CA PHE A 153 -4.06 -12.70 -0.56
C PHE A 153 -3.05 -11.87 -1.37
N ALA A 154 -1.87 -12.39 -1.69
CA ALA A 154 -0.89 -11.65 -2.51
C ALA A 154 -1.45 -11.17 -3.85
N SER A 155 -2.36 -11.95 -4.45
CA SER A 155 -3.05 -11.60 -5.71
C SER A 155 -4.13 -10.52 -5.55
N ALA A 156 -4.41 -10.06 -4.33
CA ALA A 156 -5.32 -8.95 -4.06
C ALA A 156 -4.65 -7.57 -4.17
N PHE A 157 -3.32 -7.51 -4.11
CA PHE A 157 -2.56 -6.25 -4.19
C PHE A 157 -2.79 -5.52 -5.49
N ASN A 158 -2.88 -4.20 -5.40
CA ASN A 158 -3.22 -3.31 -6.49
C ASN A 158 -1.99 -2.83 -7.23
N VAL A 159 -1.01 -2.31 -6.48
CA VAL A 159 0.13 -1.60 -7.07
C VAL A 159 1.44 -2.08 -6.46
N SER A 160 2.51 -1.92 -7.22
CA SER A 160 3.88 -2.16 -6.78
C SER A 160 4.83 -1.17 -7.44
N GLY A 161 5.82 -0.71 -6.68
CA GLY A 161 6.82 0.24 -7.16
C GLY A 161 8.07 0.21 -6.29
N SER A 162 9.22 0.59 -6.85
CA SER A 162 10.51 0.53 -6.12
C SER A 162 11.27 1.83 -6.08
N ASP A 163 12.14 1.93 -5.08
CA ASP A 163 13.15 2.98 -4.95
C ASP A 163 14.55 2.41 -4.67
N ASP A 164 15.56 3.17 -5.10
CA ASP A 164 16.96 2.79 -5.05
C ASP A 164 17.57 3.22 -3.73
N THR A 165 17.42 2.33 -2.75
CA THR A 165 17.90 2.47 -1.37
C THR A 165 19.43 2.54 -1.32
N PRO A 166 20.04 3.38 -0.45
CA PRO A 166 21.49 3.47 -0.35
C PRO A 166 22.15 2.14 -0.02
N GLY A 167 23.19 1.80 -0.80
CA GLY A 167 23.93 0.55 -0.68
C GLY A 167 23.57 -0.44 -1.78
N PRO A 168 23.82 -1.75 -1.56
CA PRO A 168 23.52 -2.79 -2.55
C PRO A 168 22.02 -3.16 -2.59
N GLY A 169 21.26 -2.76 -1.57
CA GLY A 169 19.85 -3.10 -1.43
C GLY A 169 18.91 -2.22 -2.25
N ARG A 170 17.64 -2.64 -2.37
CA ARG A 170 16.53 -1.93 -3.00
C ARG A 170 15.32 -2.01 -2.08
N THR A 171 14.42 -1.02 -2.16
CA THR A 171 13.12 -1.10 -1.49
C THR A 171 12.05 -1.25 -2.55
N THR A 172 11.20 -2.26 -2.39
CA THR A 172 9.99 -2.46 -3.18
C THR A 172 8.78 -2.33 -2.26
N TRP A 173 7.78 -1.60 -2.73
CA TRP A 173 6.54 -1.34 -2.02
C TRP A 173 5.39 -2.03 -2.72
N PHE A 174 4.39 -2.42 -1.93
CA PHE A 174 3.13 -2.96 -2.41
C PHE A 174 1.97 -2.26 -1.70
N GLY A 175 0.91 -1.94 -2.44
CA GLY A 175 -0.30 -1.33 -1.89
C GLY A 175 -1.56 -2.12 -2.26
N TRP A 176 -2.47 -2.28 -1.30
CA TRP A 176 -3.74 -2.97 -1.45
C TRP A 176 -4.86 -2.21 -0.75
N HIS A 177 -5.93 -1.89 -1.47
CA HIS A 177 -7.19 -1.45 -0.85
C HIS A 177 -8.01 -2.69 -0.42
N VAL A 178 -8.35 -2.81 0.85
CA VAL A 178 -9.08 -4.00 1.34
C VAL A 178 -10.58 -3.74 1.33
N LEU A 179 -11.32 -4.33 0.37
CA LEU A 179 -12.79 -4.25 0.31
C LEU A 179 -13.47 -5.45 0.98
N GLU A 180 -12.67 -6.41 1.40
CA GLU A 180 -13.08 -7.61 2.08
C GLU A 180 -13.64 -7.24 3.47
N SER A 181 -14.64 -8.00 3.92
CA SER A 181 -15.22 -7.88 5.26
C SER A 181 -14.81 -9.05 6.14
N LEU A 182 -14.86 -8.83 7.45
CA LEU A 182 -14.64 -9.86 8.46
C LEU A 182 -15.98 -10.42 8.94
N PRO A 183 -16.08 -11.74 9.25
CA PRO A 183 -17.27 -12.32 9.86
C PRO A 183 -17.71 -11.55 11.11
N ALA A 184 -19.01 -11.41 11.34
CA ALA A 184 -19.57 -10.50 12.36
C ALA A 184 -19.04 -10.71 13.79
N GLY A 185 -18.61 -11.92 14.15
CA GLY A 185 -18.07 -12.25 15.48
C GLY A 185 -16.59 -11.92 15.69
N THR A 186 -15.85 -11.61 14.62
CA THR A 186 -14.40 -11.38 14.68
C THR A 186 -14.08 -10.12 15.48
N GLN A 187 -13.26 -10.26 16.52
CA GLN A 187 -12.80 -9.16 17.39
C GLN A 187 -11.35 -8.77 17.12
N GLU A 188 -10.54 -9.73 16.66
CA GLU A 188 -9.12 -9.55 16.39
C GLU A 188 -8.78 -10.33 15.12
N VAL A 189 -7.78 -9.86 14.39
CA VAL A 189 -7.21 -10.53 13.23
C VAL A 189 -5.70 -10.36 13.22
N THR A 190 -4.97 -11.42 12.90
CA THR A 190 -3.54 -11.38 12.63
C THR A 190 -3.33 -11.43 11.13
N MET A 191 -2.65 -10.43 10.59
CA MET A 191 -2.16 -10.43 9.22
C MET A 191 -0.68 -10.79 9.23
N THR A 192 -0.30 -11.77 8.41
CA THR A 192 1.10 -12.16 8.18
C THR A 192 1.45 -11.87 6.73
N VAL A 193 2.54 -11.15 6.51
CA VAL A 193 3.11 -10.93 5.18
C VAL A 193 4.48 -11.57 5.13
N ALA A 194 4.74 -12.37 4.12
CA ALA A 194 6.05 -12.95 3.86
C ALA A 194 6.50 -12.64 2.44
N PHE A 195 7.82 -12.56 2.25
CA PHE A 195 8.43 -12.44 0.94
C PHE A 195 9.58 -13.44 0.78
N VAL A 196 9.61 -14.09 -0.38
CA VAL A 196 10.70 -14.98 -0.82
C VAL A 196 11.46 -14.30 -1.95
N ASP A 197 12.75 -14.00 -1.73
CA ASP A 197 13.58 -13.37 -2.76
C ASP A 197 14.08 -14.37 -3.82
N SER A 198 14.81 -13.89 -4.83
CA SER A 198 15.31 -14.74 -5.91
C SER A 198 16.39 -15.75 -5.48
N ALA A 199 16.89 -15.66 -4.25
CA ALA A 199 17.81 -16.62 -3.64
C ALA A 199 17.08 -17.60 -2.70
N HIS A 200 15.74 -17.60 -2.71
CA HIS A 200 14.88 -18.41 -1.85
C HIS A 200 15.00 -18.10 -0.36
N ARG A 201 15.46 -16.90 -0.01
CA ARG A 201 15.48 -16.44 1.39
C ARG A 201 14.14 -15.84 1.75
N VAL A 202 13.67 -16.18 2.95
CA VAL A 202 12.34 -15.81 3.43
C VAL A 202 12.47 -14.73 4.50
N ALA A 203 11.65 -13.70 4.41
CA ALA A 203 11.41 -12.80 5.53
C ALA A 203 9.91 -12.58 5.68
N PHE A 204 9.48 -12.23 6.88
CA PHE A 204 8.09 -11.97 7.16
C PHE A 204 7.93 -10.88 8.21
N ASP A 205 6.72 -10.33 8.25
CA ASP A 205 6.23 -9.46 9.31
C ASP A 205 4.81 -9.86 9.69
N GLN A 206 4.40 -9.48 10.90
CA GLN A 206 3.06 -9.74 11.42
C GLN A 206 2.51 -8.50 12.11
N VAL A 207 1.23 -8.24 11.88
CA VAL A 207 0.49 -7.24 12.63
C VAL A 207 -0.77 -7.86 13.23
N HIS A 208 -1.06 -7.49 14.46
CA HIS A 208 -2.28 -7.85 15.16
C HIS A 208 -3.20 -6.62 15.17
N LEU A 209 -4.44 -6.80 14.74
CA LEU A 209 -5.39 -5.73 14.55
C LEU A 209 -6.64 -6.02 15.36
N ASN A 210 -7.12 -5.00 16.06
CA ASN A 210 -8.43 -5.04 16.68
C ASN A 210 -9.51 -4.76 15.63
N VAL A 211 -10.71 -5.29 15.84
CA VAL A 211 -11.85 -5.03 14.95
C VAL A 211 -12.83 -4.10 15.66
N ASP A 212 -12.85 -2.83 15.24
CA ASP A 212 -13.81 -1.85 15.71
C ASP A 212 -15.19 -2.10 15.06
N ARG A 213 -16.14 -2.57 15.88
CA ARG A 213 -17.52 -2.83 15.50
C ARG A 213 -18.47 -1.65 15.78
N THR A 214 -17.96 -0.53 16.30
CA THR A 214 -18.77 0.68 16.51
C THR A 214 -19.16 1.33 15.18
N LYS A 215 -18.42 1.02 14.09
CA LYS A 215 -18.73 1.41 12.71
C LYS A 215 -18.96 0.17 11.84
N SER A 216 -19.80 0.35 10.82
CA SER A 216 -20.19 -0.73 9.92
C SER A 216 -19.13 -1.10 8.88
N SER A 217 -18.25 -0.16 8.51
CA SER A 217 -17.21 -0.34 7.47
C SER A 217 -16.15 0.74 7.61
N GLY A 218 -14.99 0.58 6.95
CA GLY A 218 -13.97 1.62 6.98
C GLY A 218 -14.37 2.88 6.24
N GLN A 219 -15.33 2.78 5.30
CA GLN A 219 -15.94 3.97 4.69
C GLN A 219 -16.73 4.80 5.72
N ALA A 220 -17.27 4.17 6.76
CA ALA A 220 -18.04 4.87 7.80
C ALA A 220 -17.16 5.52 8.88
N LEU A 221 -15.84 5.34 8.81
CA LEU A 221 -14.88 6.00 9.69
C LEU A 221 -14.68 7.48 9.31
N THR A 222 -14.85 7.82 8.04
CA THR A 222 -14.59 9.16 7.51
C THR A 222 -15.86 9.82 6.96
N PRO A 223 -15.95 11.15 6.96
CA PRO A 223 -17.01 11.86 6.23
C PRO A 223 -16.99 11.55 4.74
N ALA A 224 -18.17 11.62 4.10
CA ALA A 224 -18.27 11.47 2.64
C ALA A 224 -17.64 12.68 1.92
N PRO A 225 -17.05 12.51 0.71
CA PRO A 225 -16.39 13.59 -0.03
C PRO A 225 -17.23 14.86 -0.21
N GLN A 226 -18.55 14.74 -0.35
CA GLN A 226 -19.47 15.88 -0.57
C GLN A 226 -19.61 16.78 0.65
N THR A 227 -19.16 16.34 1.82
CA THR A 227 -19.16 17.12 3.06
C THR A 227 -17.96 18.08 3.15
N PHE A 228 -16.95 17.90 2.30
CA PHE A 228 -15.78 18.78 2.26
C PHE A 228 -16.19 20.15 1.73
N ALA A 229 -16.07 21.17 2.58
CA ALA A 229 -16.44 22.54 2.26
C ALA A 229 -15.19 23.37 1.95
N GLY A 230 -15.17 23.99 0.77
CA GLY A 230 -14.08 24.89 0.36
C GLY A 230 -12.97 24.20 -0.43
N PRO A 231 -11.91 24.95 -0.80
CA PRO A 231 -10.77 24.40 -1.50
C PRO A 231 -9.79 23.72 -0.53
N ALA A 232 -9.11 22.68 -0.99
CA ALA A 232 -7.90 22.20 -0.31
C ALA A 232 -6.85 23.31 -0.25
N SER A 233 -6.09 23.35 0.84
CA SER A 233 -4.99 24.28 1.07
C SER A 233 -3.65 23.54 1.15
N VAL A 234 -2.58 24.30 1.00
CA VAL A 234 -1.18 23.85 1.18
C VAL A 234 -0.48 24.61 2.31
N ILE A 235 -1.24 25.41 3.07
CA ILE A 235 -0.72 26.27 4.13
C ILE A 235 -1.12 25.66 5.47
N ASP A 236 -0.12 25.24 6.23
CA ASP A 236 -0.32 24.72 7.58
C ASP A 236 -0.78 25.82 8.54
N ASP A 237 -1.77 25.48 9.38
CA ASP A 237 -2.28 26.37 10.43
C ASP A 237 -2.06 25.82 11.85
N GLY A 238 -1.37 24.68 11.95
CA GLY A 238 -1.09 24.00 13.21
C GLY A 238 -2.29 23.26 13.83
N GLN A 239 -3.47 23.33 13.23
CA GLN A 239 -4.69 22.64 13.66
C GLN A 239 -5.12 21.53 12.70
N GLY A 240 -4.52 21.44 11.50
CA GLY A 240 -4.86 20.38 10.55
C GLY A 240 -4.38 18.99 10.97
N PRO A 241 -4.69 17.98 10.13
CA PRO A 241 -4.21 16.61 10.30
C PRO A 241 -2.68 16.52 10.42
N GLU A 242 -2.18 15.52 11.13
CA GLU A 242 -0.76 15.20 11.06
C GLU A 242 -0.48 14.40 9.79
N VAL A 243 0.26 14.98 8.86
CA VAL A 243 0.55 14.37 7.55
C VAL A 243 1.99 13.86 7.51
N SER A 244 2.16 12.65 6.99
CA SER A 244 3.46 12.00 6.84
C SER A 244 3.56 11.28 5.50
N MET A 245 4.79 11.14 5.01
CA MET A 245 5.11 10.40 3.79
C MET A 245 6.21 9.39 4.09
N ILE A 246 5.85 8.11 4.09
CA ILE A 246 6.73 6.99 4.51
C ILE A 246 7.44 6.36 3.30
N ALA A 247 6.79 6.38 2.14
CA ALA A 247 7.32 5.90 0.87
C ALA A 247 7.39 7.07 -0.15
N PRO A 248 8.47 7.18 -0.94
CA PRO A 248 9.71 6.39 -0.87
C PRO A 248 10.45 6.59 0.46
N ARG A 249 11.29 5.61 0.84
CA ARG A 249 12.07 5.70 2.07
C ARG A 249 13.05 6.87 2.00
N VAL A 250 13.32 7.56 3.10
CA VAL A 250 14.37 8.60 3.15
C VAL A 250 15.51 8.16 4.07
N PRO A 251 16.79 8.19 3.64
CA PRO A 251 17.26 8.55 2.30
C PRO A 251 17.06 7.43 1.28
N THR A 252 16.63 7.79 0.07
CA THR A 252 16.62 6.94 -1.14
C THR A 252 16.79 7.79 -2.39
N SER A 253 16.96 7.13 -3.53
CA SER A 253 16.90 7.77 -4.83
C SER A 253 15.82 7.15 -5.72
N ILE A 254 15.22 7.96 -6.58
CA ILE A 254 14.11 7.55 -7.46
C ILE A 254 14.55 7.56 -8.93
N ALA A 255 14.11 6.55 -9.67
CA ALA A 255 14.25 6.55 -11.13
C ALA A 255 13.37 7.66 -11.74
N ILE A 256 13.74 8.21 -12.90
CA ILE A 256 13.01 9.35 -13.50
C ILE A 256 12.02 8.96 -14.60
N GLY A 257 12.01 7.71 -15.04
CA GLY A 257 11.32 7.25 -16.24
C GLY A 257 11.97 7.75 -17.54
N PRO A 258 11.77 7.05 -18.67
CA PRO A 258 12.19 7.50 -19.99
C PRO A 258 11.54 8.84 -20.35
N THR A 259 12.36 9.79 -20.78
CA THR A 259 11.89 11.13 -21.18
C THR A 259 11.51 11.23 -22.66
N ASP A 260 11.68 10.15 -23.43
CA ASP A 260 11.47 10.07 -24.87
C ASP A 260 10.16 9.33 -25.24
N SER A 261 9.98 8.95 -26.50
CA SER A 261 8.77 8.24 -26.96
C SER A 261 8.68 6.78 -26.51
N SER A 262 9.68 6.25 -25.78
CA SER A 262 9.64 4.89 -25.22
C SER A 262 8.85 4.78 -23.93
N LEU A 263 8.50 5.90 -23.29
CA LEU A 263 7.67 5.92 -22.08
C LEU A 263 6.33 5.22 -22.31
N ASN A 264 6.03 4.26 -21.45
CA ASN A 264 4.78 3.52 -21.41
C ASN A 264 4.43 3.18 -19.93
N ALA A 265 3.31 2.49 -19.73
CA ALA A 265 2.78 2.19 -18.40
C ALA A 265 3.68 1.27 -17.54
N THR A 266 4.62 0.54 -18.14
CA THR A 266 5.44 -0.48 -17.44
C THR A 266 6.90 -0.11 -17.33
N ASN A 267 7.31 1.07 -17.81
CA ASN A 267 8.71 1.52 -17.74
C ASN A 267 8.87 2.94 -17.21
N GLY A 268 7.86 3.49 -16.54
CA GLY A 268 7.92 4.81 -15.93
C GLY A 268 8.93 4.91 -14.79
N SER A 269 8.80 6.00 -14.03
CA SER A 269 9.56 6.26 -12.82
C SER A 269 9.28 5.20 -11.74
N LEU A 270 8.02 4.79 -11.61
CA LEU A 270 7.49 3.65 -10.85
C LEU A 270 7.89 3.60 -9.36
N PHE A 271 8.27 4.72 -8.76
CA PHE A 271 8.36 4.79 -7.29
C PHE A 271 6.97 4.90 -6.65
N PHE A 272 6.86 4.36 -5.44
CA PHE A 272 5.64 4.35 -4.64
C PHE A 272 5.58 5.57 -3.73
N ILE A 273 4.43 6.23 -3.65
CA ILE A 273 4.15 7.31 -2.70
C ILE A 273 3.05 6.84 -1.76
N GLN A 274 3.34 6.87 -0.46
CA GLN A 274 2.34 6.71 0.60
C GLN A 274 2.15 8.04 1.32
N VAL A 275 0.92 8.56 1.33
CA VAL A 275 0.55 9.70 2.19
C VAL A 275 -0.34 9.18 3.31
N SER A 276 0.09 9.34 4.56
CA SER A 276 -0.72 9.03 5.73
C SER A 276 -1.08 10.30 6.49
N SER A 277 -2.35 10.42 6.89
CA SER A 277 -2.90 11.58 7.57
C SER A 277 -3.70 11.16 8.80
N LEU A 278 -3.30 11.65 9.98
CA LEU A 278 -4.00 11.40 11.24
C LEU A 278 -4.89 12.60 11.59
N ASP A 279 -6.19 12.36 11.71
CA ASP A 279 -7.19 13.36 12.13
C ASP A 279 -7.15 13.56 13.66
N ARG A 280 -6.02 14.10 14.15
CA ARG A 280 -5.75 14.29 15.58
C ARG A 280 -6.79 15.15 16.30
N ASN A 281 -7.42 16.08 15.58
CA ASN A 281 -8.42 16.99 16.12
C ASN A 281 -9.87 16.54 15.86
N ARG A 282 -10.05 15.41 15.16
CA ARG A 282 -11.35 14.77 14.89
C ARG A 282 -12.32 15.68 14.14
N HIS A 283 -11.79 16.49 13.22
CA HIS A 283 -12.60 17.35 12.36
C HIS A 283 -13.15 16.60 11.13
N GLY A 284 -12.63 15.41 10.86
CA GLY A 284 -13.01 14.53 9.78
C GLY A 284 -12.22 14.83 8.51
N ILE A 285 -11.59 13.80 7.95
CA ILE A 285 -10.95 13.85 6.63
C ILE A 285 -11.93 13.24 5.63
N ALA A 286 -12.51 14.06 4.74
CA ALA A 286 -13.46 13.57 3.76
C ALA A 286 -12.79 12.69 2.69
N VAL A 287 -13.13 11.40 2.67
CA VAL A 287 -12.61 10.43 1.71
C VAL A 287 -13.62 9.33 1.42
N SER A 288 -13.70 8.93 0.16
CA SER A 288 -14.41 7.73 -0.30
C SER A 288 -13.39 6.60 -0.51
N ALA A 289 -12.99 5.93 0.57
CA ALA A 289 -12.00 4.85 0.54
C ALA A 289 -12.50 3.61 -0.23
N ASN A 290 -13.81 3.46 -0.44
CA ASN A 290 -14.37 2.43 -1.32
C ASN A 290 -14.41 2.85 -2.81
N GLY A 291 -13.99 4.07 -3.15
CA GLY A 291 -13.99 4.61 -4.51
C GLY A 291 -15.38 4.88 -5.11
N LEU A 292 -16.44 4.83 -4.30
CA LEU A 292 -17.83 5.01 -4.76
C LEU A 292 -18.32 6.44 -4.55
N THR A 293 -19.13 6.91 -5.49
CA THR A 293 -19.90 8.15 -5.36
C THR A 293 -21.08 7.97 -4.39
N SER A 294 -21.76 9.06 -4.06
CA SER A 294 -23.02 9.01 -3.29
C SER A 294 -24.14 8.21 -3.97
N ALA A 295 -24.03 7.97 -5.29
CA ALA A 295 -24.93 7.09 -6.04
C ALA A 295 -24.55 5.60 -5.94
N GLY A 296 -23.48 5.25 -5.22
CA GLY A 296 -23.02 3.88 -5.06
C GLY A 296 -22.28 3.31 -6.26
N ALA A 297 -21.80 4.15 -7.17
CA ALA A 297 -21.06 3.76 -8.37
C ALA A 297 -19.67 4.44 -8.42
N PRO A 298 -18.65 3.82 -9.04
CA PRO A 298 -17.36 4.47 -9.29
C PRO A 298 -17.50 5.76 -10.10
N LEU A 299 -16.50 6.64 -10.04
CA LEU A 299 -16.48 7.91 -10.80
C LEU A 299 -16.58 7.71 -12.32
N ASN A 300 -16.06 6.60 -12.82
CA ASN A 300 -16.13 6.19 -14.21
C ASN A 300 -16.28 4.66 -14.26
N ALA A 301 -17.13 4.14 -15.14
CA ALA A 301 -17.32 2.70 -15.35
C ALA A 301 -16.04 1.96 -15.76
N ALA A 302 -15.04 2.65 -16.30
CA ALA A 302 -13.72 2.08 -16.62
C ALA A 302 -12.80 1.91 -15.41
N ILE A 303 -13.19 2.45 -14.24
CA ILE A 303 -12.42 2.37 -12.99
C ILE A 303 -13.10 1.32 -12.10
N PRO A 304 -12.39 0.25 -11.71
CA PRO A 304 -12.87 -0.71 -10.73
C PRO A 304 -13.33 -0.03 -9.43
N ALA A 305 -14.37 -0.58 -8.80
CA ALA A 305 -14.72 -0.19 -7.44
C ALA A 305 -13.55 -0.46 -6.47
N GLY A 306 -13.41 0.38 -5.45
CA GLY A 306 -12.29 0.36 -4.51
C GLY A 306 -11.14 1.30 -4.84
N LEU A 307 -11.07 1.83 -6.07
CA LEU A 307 -10.05 2.80 -6.45
C LEU A 307 -10.52 4.24 -6.28
N ILE A 308 -9.65 5.10 -5.74
CA ILE A 308 -9.90 6.54 -5.63
C ILE A 308 -9.41 7.35 -6.84
N PHE A 309 -8.87 6.66 -7.85
CA PHE A 309 -8.32 7.23 -9.08
C PHE A 309 -9.32 8.17 -9.77
N ASP A 310 -8.88 9.38 -10.09
CA ASP A 310 -9.67 10.41 -10.77
C ASP A 310 -8.81 11.18 -11.79
N PRO A 311 -8.48 10.57 -12.95
CA PRO A 311 -7.60 11.19 -13.94
C PRO A 311 -8.27 12.40 -14.63
N SER A 312 -9.60 12.54 -14.50
CA SER A 312 -10.34 13.61 -15.15
C SER A 312 -10.09 14.99 -14.55
N VAL A 313 -9.49 15.04 -13.36
CA VAL A 313 -9.11 16.29 -12.67
C VAL A 313 -7.63 16.61 -12.81
N ILE A 314 -6.89 15.84 -13.62
CA ILE A 314 -5.48 16.10 -13.87
C ILE A 314 -5.34 17.17 -14.96
N PRO A 315 -4.52 18.23 -14.73
CA PRO A 315 -4.35 19.28 -15.72
C PRO A 315 -3.89 18.73 -17.07
N SER A 316 -4.46 19.28 -18.13
CA SER A 316 -4.10 18.98 -19.52
C SER A 316 -4.41 20.20 -20.41
N ALA A 317 -4.09 20.11 -21.71
CA ALA A 317 -4.35 21.22 -22.63
C ALA A 317 -5.84 21.62 -22.63
N GLY A 318 -6.13 22.83 -22.15
CA GLY A 318 -7.51 23.34 -22.03
C GLY A 318 -8.28 22.90 -20.79
N HIS A 319 -7.66 22.14 -19.87
CA HIS A 319 -8.25 21.72 -18.61
C HIS A 319 -7.33 22.08 -17.43
N PRO A 320 -7.73 22.99 -16.53
CA PRO A 320 -6.87 23.50 -15.46
C PRO A 320 -6.60 22.49 -14.34
N GLY A 321 -7.29 21.35 -14.35
CA GLY A 321 -7.30 20.36 -13.26
C GLY A 321 -8.20 20.75 -12.10
N GLY A 322 -8.23 19.92 -11.06
CA GLY A 322 -9.06 20.09 -9.88
C GLY A 322 -8.71 19.11 -8.75
N PRO A 323 -9.44 19.17 -7.63
CA PRO A 323 -9.28 18.23 -6.52
C PRO A 323 -9.79 16.83 -6.90
N ASN A 324 -9.18 15.79 -6.34
CA ASN A 324 -9.69 14.42 -6.49
C ASN A 324 -11.09 14.33 -5.85
N ARG A 325 -12.11 13.93 -6.61
CA ARG A 325 -13.50 13.89 -6.13
C ARG A 325 -13.76 12.81 -5.06
N ASN A 326 -12.91 11.79 -4.96
CA ASN A 326 -12.95 10.79 -3.90
C ASN A 326 -12.13 11.20 -2.67
N PHE A 327 -11.17 12.12 -2.79
CA PHE A 327 -10.37 12.63 -1.67
C PHE A 327 -10.08 14.13 -1.85
N PRO A 328 -11.10 14.99 -1.69
CA PRO A 328 -11.03 16.40 -2.11
C PRO A 328 -10.05 17.25 -1.31
N GLY A 329 -9.73 16.86 -0.07
CA GLY A 329 -8.76 17.53 0.78
C GLY A 329 -7.29 17.18 0.49
N LEU A 330 -7.01 16.16 -0.33
CA LEU A 330 -5.64 15.74 -0.65
C LEU A 330 -5.04 16.61 -1.74
N THR A 331 -3.83 17.13 -1.49
CA THR A 331 -3.00 17.77 -2.51
C THR A 331 -1.60 17.17 -2.50
N VAL A 332 -1.11 16.75 -3.67
CA VAL A 332 0.26 16.24 -3.84
C VAL A 332 0.89 16.94 -5.04
N THR A 333 2.13 17.41 -4.91
CA THR A 333 2.80 18.15 -5.97
C THR A 333 4.26 17.72 -6.12
N PHE A 334 4.77 17.79 -7.34
CA PHE A 334 6.19 17.71 -7.65
C PHE A 334 6.74 19.08 -8.01
N ASP A 335 8.02 19.33 -7.68
CA ASP A 335 8.74 20.54 -8.11
C ASP A 335 9.37 20.43 -9.52
N VAL A 336 8.94 19.44 -10.29
CA VAL A 336 9.27 19.20 -11.70
C VAL A 336 8.02 18.75 -12.46
N PRO A 337 7.93 18.98 -13.78
CA PRO A 337 6.82 18.46 -14.57
C PRO A 337 6.80 16.94 -14.62
N LEU A 338 5.60 16.37 -14.74
CA LEU A 338 5.38 14.94 -14.91
C LEU A 338 4.83 14.68 -16.32
N ARG A 339 5.54 13.90 -17.12
CA ARG A 339 5.04 13.38 -18.39
C ARG A 339 4.34 12.04 -18.14
N GLN A 340 3.06 11.96 -18.49
CA GLN A 340 2.30 10.72 -18.39
C GLN A 340 2.52 9.83 -19.63
N PRO A 341 2.29 8.50 -19.53
CA PRO A 341 2.43 7.58 -20.67
C PRO A 341 1.58 7.95 -21.89
N ASN A 342 0.44 8.61 -21.70
CA ASN A 342 -0.42 9.09 -22.78
C ASN A 342 0.12 10.36 -23.49
N GLY A 343 1.29 10.85 -23.08
CA GLY A 343 1.94 12.05 -23.62
C GLY A 343 1.51 13.36 -22.97
N ASN A 344 0.53 13.37 -22.06
CA ASN A 344 0.16 14.56 -21.30
C ASN A 344 1.33 15.03 -20.42
N ILE A 345 1.53 16.34 -20.33
CA ILE A 345 2.55 16.94 -19.46
C ILE A 345 1.83 17.75 -18.38
N VAL A 346 1.92 17.27 -17.15
CA VAL A 346 1.42 17.96 -15.97
C VAL A 346 2.51 18.91 -15.48
N PRO A 347 2.24 20.22 -15.35
CA PRO A 347 3.26 21.18 -14.94
C PRO A 347 3.70 20.97 -13.49
N ALA A 348 4.91 21.41 -13.15
CA ALA A 348 5.39 21.42 -11.77
C ALA A 348 4.44 22.23 -10.86
N GLY A 349 4.23 21.77 -9.63
CA GLY A 349 3.34 22.41 -8.66
C GLY A 349 1.85 22.14 -8.86
N ALA A 350 1.44 21.48 -9.94
CA ALA A 350 0.06 21.05 -10.11
C ALA A 350 -0.32 19.93 -9.13
N ASN A 351 -1.60 19.90 -8.73
CA ASN A 351 -2.12 18.84 -7.89
C ASN A 351 -2.19 17.51 -8.65
N LEU A 352 -1.52 16.49 -8.11
CA LEU A 352 -1.42 15.13 -8.62
C LEU A 352 -2.34 14.15 -7.86
N ALA A 353 -3.14 14.63 -6.89
CA ALA A 353 -4.02 13.78 -6.08
C ALA A 353 -5.02 12.94 -6.91
N GLY A 354 -5.39 13.39 -8.12
CA GLY A 354 -6.22 12.61 -9.04
C GLY A 354 -5.55 11.33 -9.57
N LEU A 355 -4.25 11.17 -9.38
CA LEU A 355 -3.49 9.97 -9.76
C LEU A 355 -3.37 8.94 -8.65
N PHE A 356 -3.83 9.24 -7.43
CA PHE A 356 -3.82 8.27 -6.34
C PHE A 356 -4.83 7.16 -6.60
N ASP A 357 -4.42 5.93 -6.34
CA ASP A 357 -5.13 4.71 -6.73
C ASP A 357 -5.87 4.10 -5.54
N VAL A 358 -5.17 3.95 -4.43
CA VAL A 358 -5.63 3.26 -3.21
C VAL A 358 -5.87 4.29 -2.11
N ALA A 359 -6.92 4.07 -1.33
CA ALA A 359 -7.08 4.71 -0.04
C ALA A 359 -7.67 3.75 0.98
N GLY A 360 -7.39 4.00 2.25
CA GLY A 360 -7.96 3.24 3.34
C GLY A 360 -7.90 3.95 4.68
N ASN A 361 -8.73 3.48 5.60
CA ASN A 361 -8.94 4.08 6.91
C ASN A 361 -8.72 3.06 8.02
N GLU A 362 -8.09 3.50 9.09
CA GLU A 362 -7.94 2.75 10.34
C GLU A 362 -8.15 3.69 11.55
N VAL A 363 -8.40 3.10 12.71
CA VAL A 363 -8.49 3.81 13.99
C VAL A 363 -7.16 3.61 14.71
N ASP A 364 -6.42 4.69 14.93
CA ASP A 364 -5.19 4.71 15.71
C ASP A 364 -5.46 4.40 17.19
N ALA A 365 -4.43 4.05 17.96
CA ALA A 365 -4.47 3.81 19.40
C ALA A 365 -5.09 4.96 20.21
N SER A 366 -5.03 6.22 19.71
CA SER A 366 -5.69 7.37 20.32
C SER A 366 -7.20 7.47 20.06
N GLY A 367 -7.75 6.58 19.23
CA GLY A 367 -9.11 6.64 18.70
C GLY A 367 -9.31 7.67 17.58
N ALA A 368 -8.25 8.35 17.13
CA ALA A 368 -8.29 9.19 15.95
C ALA A 368 -8.29 8.35 14.67
N ILE A 369 -8.85 8.90 13.58
CA ILE A 369 -8.88 8.20 12.30
C ILE A 369 -7.62 8.54 11.52
N ARG A 370 -6.96 7.50 11.02
CA ARG A 370 -5.86 7.62 10.07
C ARG A 370 -6.36 7.24 8.69
N THR A 371 -6.13 8.12 7.73
CA THR A 371 -6.39 7.89 6.31
C THR A 371 -5.07 7.79 5.58
N THR A 372 -4.87 6.69 4.88
CA THR A 372 -3.70 6.41 4.03
C THR A 372 -4.13 6.41 2.57
N ALA A 373 -3.32 6.99 1.69
CA ALA A 373 -3.54 6.98 0.25
C ALA A 373 -2.22 6.71 -0.50
N ASP A 374 -2.31 5.92 -1.57
CA ASP A 374 -1.15 5.43 -2.30
C ASP A 374 -1.20 5.71 -3.80
N TRP A 375 -0.01 5.86 -4.37
CA TRP A 375 0.18 6.02 -5.81
C TRP A 375 1.53 5.46 -6.25
N VAL A 376 1.56 4.73 -7.36
CA VAL A 376 2.81 4.41 -8.09
C VAL A 376 2.97 5.33 -9.29
N VAL A 377 4.09 6.04 -9.35
CA VAL A 377 4.32 7.09 -10.36
C VAL A 377 4.65 6.48 -11.71
N GLY A 378 3.62 6.13 -12.50
CA GLY A 378 3.79 5.54 -13.84
C GLY A 378 4.33 6.48 -14.93
N GLY A 379 4.51 7.77 -14.65
CA GLY A 379 5.04 8.76 -15.59
C GLY A 379 6.56 8.95 -15.53
N SER A 380 7.06 9.93 -16.28
CA SER A 380 8.46 10.38 -16.25
C SER A 380 8.59 11.78 -15.66
N LEU A 381 9.56 11.96 -14.76
CA LEU A 381 9.93 13.23 -14.14
C LEU A 381 10.83 14.02 -15.08
N MET A 382 10.33 15.17 -15.55
CA MET A 382 11.06 16.02 -16.51
C MET A 382 12.02 16.95 -15.77
N LEU A 383 13.23 16.45 -15.47
CA LEU A 383 14.25 17.23 -14.75
C LEU A 383 14.78 18.39 -15.59
N PRO A 384 14.74 19.64 -15.08
CA PRO A 384 15.49 20.74 -15.66
C PRO A 384 17.00 20.45 -15.65
N PRO A 385 17.78 20.98 -16.62
CA PRO A 385 19.23 20.82 -16.64
C PRO A 385 19.88 21.19 -15.30
N GLY A 386 20.73 20.29 -14.78
CA GLY A 386 21.46 20.49 -13.54
C GLY A 386 20.69 20.17 -12.25
N LYS A 387 19.39 19.88 -12.31
CA LYS A 387 18.61 19.46 -11.13
C LYS A 387 18.95 18.03 -10.74
N GLN A 388 19.27 17.82 -9.46
CA GLN A 388 19.74 16.53 -8.91
C GLN A 388 18.76 15.88 -7.92
N ASN A 389 17.68 16.58 -7.58
CA ASN A 389 16.70 16.10 -6.62
C ASN A 389 15.29 16.50 -7.07
N VAL A 390 14.30 15.75 -6.62
CA VAL A 390 12.88 16.06 -6.77
C VAL A 390 12.28 16.27 -5.39
N THR A 391 11.50 17.34 -5.26
CA THR A 391 10.73 17.61 -4.06
C THR A 391 9.30 17.13 -4.28
N VAL A 392 8.79 16.34 -3.33
CA VAL A 392 7.38 15.99 -3.24
C VAL A 392 6.79 16.67 -2.01
N ASN A 393 5.73 17.44 -2.20
CA ASN A 393 4.94 17.98 -1.09
C ASN A 393 3.58 17.30 -1.09
N ALA A 394 3.11 16.91 0.09
CA ALA A 394 1.75 16.41 0.31
C ALA A 394 1.09 17.21 1.42
N SER A 395 -0.18 17.57 1.23
CA SER A 395 -1.02 18.21 2.25
C SER A 395 -2.40 17.58 2.28
N VAL A 396 -3.01 17.60 3.46
CA VAL A 396 -4.39 17.16 3.68
C VAL A 396 -5.11 18.26 4.44
N THR A 397 -6.22 18.72 3.87
CA THR A 397 -7.17 19.63 4.52
C THR A 397 -8.34 18.82 5.07
N ASP A 398 -8.69 19.05 6.34
CA ASP A 398 -9.86 18.43 6.97
C ASP A 398 -11.16 19.20 6.67
N ASN A 399 -12.30 18.67 7.14
CA ASN A 399 -13.61 19.29 6.93
C ASN A 399 -13.82 20.61 7.68
N ALA A 400 -12.97 20.96 8.64
CA ALA A 400 -12.96 22.27 9.29
C ALA A 400 -12.14 23.31 8.49
N GLY A 401 -11.47 22.89 7.42
CA GLY A 401 -10.61 23.72 6.60
C GLY A 401 -9.18 23.83 7.12
N HIS A 402 -8.82 23.04 8.14
CA HIS A 402 -7.47 23.04 8.70
C HIS A 402 -6.55 22.12 7.92
N THR A 403 -5.29 22.53 7.76
CA THR A 403 -4.34 21.84 6.88
C THR A 403 -3.07 21.46 7.62
N GLY A 404 -2.60 20.24 7.36
CA GLY A 404 -1.24 19.81 7.65
C GLY A 404 -0.55 19.35 6.38
N SER A 405 0.78 19.43 6.38
CA SER A 405 1.59 19.08 5.23
C SER A 405 2.90 18.39 5.61
N THR A 406 3.49 17.75 4.62
CA THR A 406 4.81 17.12 4.71
C THR A 406 5.56 17.30 3.39
N LYS A 407 6.88 17.20 3.47
CA LYS A 407 7.79 17.42 2.35
C LYS A 407 8.94 16.43 2.41
N ASN A 408 9.12 15.69 1.33
CA ASN A 408 10.29 14.84 1.12
C ASN A 408 11.09 15.30 -0.10
N ILE A 409 12.41 15.09 -0.04
CA ILE A 409 13.35 15.42 -1.12
C ILE A 409 14.08 14.13 -1.46
N PHE A 410 14.02 13.73 -2.72
CA PHE A 410 14.61 12.49 -3.22
C PHE A 410 15.72 12.79 -4.21
N SER A 411 16.83 12.07 -4.11
CA SER A 411 17.89 12.10 -5.12
C SER A 411 17.48 11.28 -6.35
N ILE A 412 18.21 11.45 -7.44
CA ILE A 412 17.94 10.75 -8.69
C ILE A 412 18.77 9.46 -8.77
N SER A 413 18.10 8.34 -9.02
CA SER A 413 18.75 7.04 -9.21
C SER A 413 19.50 7.00 -10.54
N LYS A 414 20.48 6.09 -10.63
CA LYS A 414 21.13 5.75 -11.91
C LYS A 414 20.21 4.95 -12.82
N SER A 415 19.23 4.25 -12.27
CA SER A 415 18.22 3.54 -13.03
C SER A 415 17.28 4.54 -13.71
N VAL A 416 16.97 4.27 -14.98
CA VAL A 416 16.05 5.11 -15.75
C VAL A 416 14.61 4.79 -15.36
N SER A 417 14.28 3.52 -15.11
CA SER A 417 12.94 3.08 -14.72
C SER A 417 12.95 2.36 -13.38
N GLY A 418 11.88 2.46 -12.60
CA GLY A 418 11.69 1.67 -11.38
C GLY A 418 11.74 0.17 -11.64
N GLN A 419 11.17 -0.29 -12.77
CA GLN A 419 11.21 -1.70 -13.19
C GLN A 419 12.65 -2.26 -13.37
N GLN A 420 13.67 -1.40 -13.53
CA GLN A 420 15.07 -1.83 -13.59
C GLN A 420 15.66 -2.15 -12.20
N LEU A 421 14.92 -1.91 -11.12
CA LEU A 421 15.32 -2.19 -9.74
C LEU A 421 14.90 -3.59 -9.28
N THR A 422 14.02 -4.26 -10.02
CA THR A 422 13.53 -5.63 -9.75
C THR A 422 13.77 -6.54 -10.97
N LEU A 423 13.55 -7.84 -10.80
CA LEU A 423 13.50 -8.78 -11.92
C LEU A 423 12.07 -8.92 -12.44
N ASP A 424 11.93 -8.96 -13.76
CA ASP A 424 10.67 -9.32 -14.39
C ASP A 424 10.26 -10.74 -14.00
N PRO A 425 8.98 -10.96 -13.64
CA PRO A 425 8.43 -12.29 -13.47
C PRO A 425 8.52 -13.10 -14.77
N PRO A 426 8.69 -14.43 -14.70
CA PRO A 426 8.59 -15.28 -15.87
C PRO A 426 7.20 -15.14 -16.50
N PRO A 427 7.08 -15.22 -17.84
CA PRO A 427 5.78 -15.15 -18.50
C PRO A 427 4.85 -16.24 -17.95
N SER A 428 3.60 -15.88 -17.66
CA SER A 428 2.58 -16.85 -17.26
C SER A 428 2.29 -17.81 -18.42
N ASN A 429 2.34 -19.11 -18.14
CA ASN A 429 2.03 -20.18 -19.10
C ASN A 429 0.52 -20.37 -19.28
#